data_AF-A0A6G0A0T6-F1
#
_entry.id   AF-A0A6G0A0T6-F1
#
_cell.length_a   1.000
_cell.length_b   1.000
_cell.length_c   1.000
_cell.angle_alpha   90.00
_cell.angle_beta   90.00
_cell.angle_gamma   90.00
#
_symmetry.space_group_name_H-M   'P 1'
#
loop_
_entity.id
_entity.type
_entity.pdbx_description
1 polymer ?
#
loop_
_entity_poly.entity_id
_entity_poly.type
_entity_poly.pdbx_seq_one_letter_code
_entity_poly.pdbx_strand_id
1 'polypeptide(L)'
;MRMAWLFIDTHEQGRIRYAWLEGGVVQKQTEREGRASILLPMIAKDLVTPSNSPLKRGRELSGVCVVEGPGSFSAVRGGVLDANLLARLLRLPLVAVSAAEAHDLAGLAARLASGDISTSSYVAPVYDREPNITVPKTPAA
;
A
#
# COMPACT_ATOMS: atom_id res chain seq x y z
N MET A 1 14.69 3.78 -18.27
CA MET A 1 13.79 4.69 -17.51
C MET A 1 13.95 4.39 -16.03
N ARG A 2 13.91 5.40 -15.14
CA ARG A 2 13.92 5.14 -13.69
C ARG A 2 12.54 4.60 -13.28
N MET A 3 12.51 3.40 -12.70
CA MET A 3 11.27 2.74 -12.30
C MET A 3 10.73 3.36 -11.01
N ALA A 4 9.48 3.82 -11.04
CA ALA A 4 8.81 4.39 -9.87
C ALA A 4 7.81 3.40 -9.28
N TRP A 5 7.75 3.26 -7.97
CA TRP A 5 6.81 2.39 -7.28
C TRP A 5 6.03 3.16 -6.23
N LEU A 6 4.75 2.79 -6.07
CA LEU A 6 3.92 3.26 -4.97
C LEU A 6 3.91 2.18 -3.88
N PHE A 7 4.42 2.51 -2.70
CA PHE A 7 4.33 1.68 -1.51
C PHE A 7 3.14 2.10 -0.66
N ILE A 8 2.36 1.14 -0.15
CA ILE A 8 1.19 1.33 0.71
C ILE A 8 1.30 0.44 1.95
N ASP A 9 1.03 1.02 3.11
CA ASP A 9 0.96 0.31 4.37
C ASP A 9 -0.09 0.92 5.29
N THR A 10 -1.09 0.11 5.63
CA THR A 10 -2.16 0.42 6.58
C THR A 10 -2.35 -0.71 7.59
N HIS A 11 -1.36 -1.56 7.83
CA HIS A 11 -1.53 -2.75 8.66
C HIS A 11 -1.81 -2.40 10.14
N GLU A 12 -1.20 -1.32 10.62
CA GLU A 12 -1.39 -0.77 11.96
C GLU A 12 -2.70 0.01 12.08
N GLN A 13 -3.44 -0.24 13.15
CA GLN A 13 -4.70 0.45 13.41
C GLN A 13 -4.46 1.94 13.64
N GLY A 14 -5.18 2.78 12.89
CA GLY A 14 -5.10 4.23 13.05
C GLY A 14 -3.86 4.86 12.39
N ARG A 15 -3.04 4.10 11.67
CA ARG A 15 -1.84 4.58 10.99
C ARG A 15 -1.91 4.30 9.50
N ILE A 16 -1.50 5.28 8.72
CA ILE A 16 -1.44 5.21 7.27
C ILE A 16 -0.05 5.64 6.85
N ARG A 17 0.62 4.79 6.08
CA ARG A 17 1.93 5.05 5.50
C ARG A 17 1.87 4.77 4.01
N TYR A 18 2.37 5.69 3.21
CA TYR A 18 2.66 5.42 1.80
C TYR A 18 3.94 6.11 1.39
N ALA A 19 4.57 5.61 0.34
CA ALA A 19 5.80 6.18 -0.16
C ALA A 19 5.90 6.09 -1.68
N TRP A 20 6.64 7.05 -2.24
CA TRP A 20 7.09 7.00 -3.62
C TRP A 20 8.54 6.52 -3.64
N LEU A 21 8.79 5.42 -4.33
CA LEU A 21 10.12 4.85 -4.50
C LEU A 21 10.54 5.06 -5.95
N GLU A 22 11.77 5.49 -6.23
CA GLU A 22 12.25 5.68 -7.61
C GLU A 22 13.70 5.23 -7.72
N GLY A 23 13.99 4.30 -8.63
CA GLY A 23 15.37 3.91 -8.92
C GLY A 23 16.15 3.37 -7.72
N GLY A 24 15.48 2.65 -6.82
CA GLY A 24 16.13 2.02 -5.66
C GLY A 24 16.14 2.86 -4.39
N VAL A 25 15.57 4.07 -4.41
CA VAL A 25 15.58 4.99 -3.27
C VAL A 25 14.18 5.47 -2.90
N VAL A 26 13.98 5.76 -1.62
CA VAL A 26 12.77 6.40 -1.11
C VAL A 26 12.80 7.88 -1.50
N GLN A 27 11.92 8.30 -2.40
CA GLN A 27 11.82 9.71 -2.83
C GLN A 27 11.02 10.54 -1.84
N LYS A 28 9.95 9.95 -1.31
CA LYS A 28 9.07 10.58 -0.34
C LYS A 28 8.37 9.51 0.45
N GLN A 29 8.27 9.72 1.75
CA GLN A 29 7.44 8.94 2.65
C GLN A 29 6.45 9.89 3.32
N THR A 30 5.19 9.47 3.38
CA THR A 30 4.14 10.17 4.11
C THR A 30 3.58 9.23 5.14
N GLU A 31 3.41 9.74 6.35
CA GLU A 31 2.77 9.02 7.44
C GLU A 31 1.77 9.94 8.13
N ARG A 32 0.57 9.40 8.41
CA ARG A 32 -0.49 10.10 9.13
C ARG A 32 -1.29 9.14 10.00
N GLU A 33 -1.81 9.69 11.08
CA GLU A 33 -2.88 9.05 11.83
C GLU A 33 -4.21 9.17 11.07
N GLY A 34 -4.99 8.10 11.07
CA GLY A 34 -6.30 8.08 10.42
C GLY A 34 -6.77 6.68 10.02
N ARG A 35 -7.93 6.64 9.37
CA ARG A 35 -8.51 5.41 8.80
C ARG A 35 -8.08 5.27 7.35
N ALA A 36 -7.94 4.03 6.87
CA ALA A 36 -7.56 3.75 5.48
C ALA A 36 -8.37 4.53 4.41
N SER A 37 -9.62 4.93 4.70
CA SER A 37 -10.46 5.75 3.81
C SER A 37 -9.84 7.09 3.37
N ILE A 38 -8.85 7.63 4.10
CA ILE A 38 -8.17 8.88 3.70
C ILE A 38 -6.94 8.63 2.82
N LEU A 39 -6.51 7.38 2.62
CA LEU A 39 -5.32 7.02 1.85
C LEU A 39 -5.39 7.52 0.39
N LEU A 40 -6.44 7.16 -0.36
CA LEU A 40 -6.59 7.60 -1.75
C LEU A 40 -6.66 9.13 -1.89
N PRO A 41 -7.43 9.88 -1.07
CA PRO A 41 -7.36 11.35 -1.06
C PRO A 41 -5.94 11.90 -0.84
N MET A 42 -5.15 11.29 0.05
CA MET A 42 -3.77 11.71 0.30
C MET A 42 -2.86 11.46 -0.90
N ILE A 43 -2.95 10.28 -1.51
CA ILE A 43 -2.20 9.94 -2.74
C ILE A 43 -2.59 10.91 -3.86
N ALA A 44 -3.89 11.15 -4.07
CA ALA A 44 -4.40 12.08 -5.07
C ALA A 44 -3.86 13.50 -4.87
N LYS A 45 -3.84 13.99 -3.63
CA LYS A 45 -3.25 15.30 -3.29
C LYS A 45 -1.76 15.36 -3.63
N ASP A 46 -1.02 14.28 -3.39
CA ASP A 46 0.40 14.20 -3.75
C ASP A 46 0.63 14.15 -5.25
N LEU A 47 -0.25 13.51 -6.00
CA LEU A 47 -0.18 13.46 -7.46
C LEU A 47 -0.38 14.84 -8.10
N VAL A 48 -1.23 15.69 -7.53
CA VAL A 48 -1.48 17.04 -8.08
C VAL A 48 -0.47 18.09 -7.62
N THR A 49 0.32 17.80 -6.58
CA THR A 49 1.31 18.74 -6.05
C THR A 49 2.66 18.61 -6.80
N PRO A 50 3.15 19.65 -7.49
CA PRO A 50 4.26 19.54 -8.46
C PRO A 50 5.56 18.90 -7.96
N SER A 51 5.87 19.05 -6.67
CA SER A 51 7.12 18.58 -6.05
C SER A 51 7.00 17.25 -5.30
N ASN A 52 5.80 16.65 -5.21
CA ASN A 52 5.54 15.58 -4.24
C ASN A 52 5.55 14.16 -4.81
N SER A 53 5.48 13.98 -6.13
CA SER A 53 5.42 12.64 -6.76
C SER A 53 6.39 12.52 -7.94
N PRO A 54 7.09 11.37 -8.09
CA PRO A 54 7.91 11.10 -9.27
C PRO A 54 7.11 11.15 -10.58
N LEU A 55 5.80 10.89 -10.53
CA LEU A 55 4.94 10.86 -11.72
C LEU A 55 4.81 12.25 -12.38
N LYS A 56 4.89 13.33 -11.60
CA LYS A 56 4.91 14.70 -12.15
C LYS A 56 6.23 15.06 -12.84
N ARG A 57 7.32 14.33 -12.56
CA ARG A 57 8.63 14.49 -13.24
C ARG A 57 8.70 13.73 -14.56
N GLY A 58 7.55 13.34 -15.12
CA GLY A 58 7.46 12.55 -16.36
C GLY A 58 7.97 11.12 -16.18
N ARG A 59 7.88 10.56 -14.97
CA ARG A 59 8.16 9.14 -14.72
C ARG A 59 6.87 8.34 -14.80
N GLU A 60 6.98 7.11 -15.27
CA GLU A 60 5.86 6.17 -15.27
C GLU A 60 5.88 5.34 -13.99
N LEU A 61 4.68 5.06 -13.46
CA LEU A 61 4.54 4.13 -12.35
C LEU A 61 4.81 2.73 -12.89
N SER A 62 5.75 2.03 -12.28
CA SER A 62 6.19 0.68 -12.65
C SER A 62 5.50 -0.41 -11.84
N GLY A 63 4.86 -0.06 -10.73
CA GLY A 63 4.17 -1.02 -9.88
C GLY A 63 3.62 -0.44 -8.58
N VAL A 64 2.83 -1.25 -7.89
CA VAL A 64 2.31 -0.99 -6.56
C VAL A 64 2.83 -2.09 -5.62
N CYS A 65 3.31 -1.69 -4.45
CA CYS A 65 3.75 -2.58 -3.38
C CYS A 65 2.90 -2.33 -2.15
N VAL A 66 2.43 -3.37 -1.48
CA VAL A 66 1.55 -3.24 -0.31
C VAL A 66 1.93 -4.18 0.82
N VAL A 67 1.86 -3.70 2.06
CA VAL A 67 1.94 -4.56 3.24
C VAL A 67 0.66 -5.36 3.36
N GLU A 68 0.75 -6.69 3.23
CA GLU A 68 -0.43 -7.55 3.29
C GLU A 68 -0.89 -7.89 4.72
N GLY A 69 -0.03 -7.66 5.71
CA GLY A 69 -0.27 -7.92 7.13
C GLY A 69 0.86 -8.71 7.79
N PRO A 70 0.60 -9.35 8.96
CA PRO A 70 -0.64 -9.33 9.72
C PRO A 70 -1.05 -7.93 10.20
N GLY A 71 -2.34 -7.62 10.23
CA GLY A 71 -2.83 -6.33 10.74
C GLY A 71 -4.32 -6.34 11.08
N SER A 72 -4.79 -5.25 11.71
CA SER A 72 -6.19 -5.17 12.13
C SER A 72 -7.14 -5.21 10.92
N PHE A 73 -8.25 -5.96 11.05
CA PHE A 73 -9.18 -6.25 9.95
C PHE A 73 -9.55 -5.03 9.10
N SER A 74 -10.00 -3.94 9.73
CA SER A 74 -10.43 -2.73 9.02
C SER A 74 -9.27 -1.96 8.39
N ALA A 75 -8.08 -2.01 8.99
CA ALA A 75 -6.94 -1.22 8.54
C ALA A 75 -6.25 -1.90 7.35
N VAL A 76 -5.85 -3.17 7.49
CA VAL A 76 -5.10 -3.89 6.44
C VAL A 76 -5.96 -4.11 5.19
N ARG A 77 -7.26 -4.40 5.35
CA ARG A 77 -8.18 -4.58 4.21
C ARG A 77 -8.30 -3.32 3.36
N GLY A 78 -8.27 -2.14 3.97
CA GLY A 78 -8.37 -0.88 3.24
C GLY A 78 -7.19 -0.65 2.30
N GLY A 79 -5.96 -0.71 2.82
CA GLY A 79 -4.75 -0.53 2.02
C GLY A 79 -4.57 -1.62 0.96
N VAL A 80 -4.86 -2.88 1.30
CA VAL A 80 -4.80 -3.99 0.33
C VAL A 80 -5.86 -3.84 -0.76
N LEU A 81 -7.08 -3.40 -0.43
CA LEU A 81 -8.11 -3.10 -1.44
C LEU A 81 -7.66 -1.99 -2.39
N ASP A 82 -7.15 -0.88 -1.85
CA ASP A 82 -6.68 0.25 -2.65
C ASP A 82 -5.51 -0.16 -3.57
N ALA A 83 -4.56 -0.95 -3.06
CA ALA A 83 -3.44 -1.46 -3.84
C ALA A 83 -3.88 -2.37 -5.00
N ASN A 84 -4.77 -3.34 -4.73
CA ASN A 84 -5.34 -4.21 -5.76
C ASN A 84 -6.10 -3.39 -6.82
N LEU A 85 -6.91 -2.42 -6.39
CA LEU A 85 -7.66 -1.55 -7.29
C LEU A 85 -6.73 -0.75 -8.21
N LEU A 86 -5.72 -0.08 -7.64
CA LEU A 86 -4.76 0.72 -8.40
C LEU A 86 -3.96 -0.14 -9.38
N ALA A 87 -3.43 -1.28 -8.94
CA ALA A 87 -2.70 -2.20 -9.79
C ALA A 87 -3.56 -2.69 -10.96
N ARG A 88 -4.81 -3.07 -10.69
CA ARG A 88 -5.74 -3.56 -11.73
C ARG A 88 -6.15 -2.48 -12.73
N LEU A 89 -6.52 -1.28 -12.25
CA LEU A 89 -6.97 -0.18 -13.13
C LEU A 89 -5.83 0.33 -14.01
N LEU A 90 -4.63 0.42 -13.47
CA LEU A 90 -3.45 0.94 -14.16
C LEU A 90 -2.68 -0.15 -14.90
N ARG A 91 -3.11 -1.42 -14.81
CA ARG A 91 -2.42 -2.60 -15.38
C ARG A 91 -0.96 -2.70 -14.95
N LEU A 92 -0.73 -2.44 -13.66
CA LEU A 92 0.60 -2.42 -13.06
C LEU A 92 0.88 -3.72 -12.29
N PRO A 93 2.15 -4.15 -12.22
CA PRO A 93 2.60 -5.13 -11.25
C PRO A 93 2.17 -4.80 -9.82
N LEU A 94 1.69 -5.80 -9.10
CA LEU A 94 1.38 -5.72 -7.68
C LEU A 94 2.32 -6.63 -6.89
N VAL A 95 2.87 -6.11 -5.80
CA VAL A 95 3.80 -6.84 -4.92
C VAL A 95 3.24 -6.82 -3.50
N ALA A 96 3.13 -8.00 -2.89
CA ALA A 96 2.88 -8.12 -1.46
C ALA A 96 4.21 -8.13 -0.71
N VAL A 97 4.26 -7.47 0.44
CA VAL A 97 5.36 -7.55 1.38
C VAL A 97 4.83 -7.76 2.79
N SER A 98 5.64 -8.39 3.62
CA SER A 98 5.38 -8.49 5.06
C SER A 98 5.60 -7.15 5.76
N ALA A 99 4.98 -6.99 6.93
CA ALA A 99 5.27 -5.84 7.81
C ALA A 99 6.77 -5.75 8.14
N ALA A 100 7.46 -6.89 8.31
CA ALA A 100 8.90 -6.95 8.57
C ALA A 100 9.73 -6.36 7.43
N GLU A 101 9.45 -6.74 6.17
CA GLU A 101 10.12 -6.16 4.99
C GLU A 101 9.89 -4.65 4.88
N ALA A 102 8.71 -4.19 5.29
CA ALA A 102 8.36 -2.78 5.26
C ALA A 102 9.01 -1.92 6.35
N HIS A 103 9.75 -2.52 7.30
CA HIS A 103 10.59 -1.76 8.24
C HIS A 103 11.82 -1.18 7.52
N ASP A 104 12.39 -1.93 6.56
CA ASP A 104 13.50 -1.47 5.72
C ASP A 104 12.99 -1.03 4.34
N LEU A 105 12.42 0.16 4.30
CA LEU A 105 11.88 0.72 3.06
C LEU A 105 12.98 0.99 2.01
N ALA A 106 14.22 1.22 2.44
CA ALA A 106 15.35 1.44 1.54
C ALA A 106 15.78 0.12 0.87
N GLY A 107 15.93 -0.95 1.65
CA GLY A 107 16.18 -2.29 1.11
C GLY A 107 15.06 -2.77 0.20
N LEU A 108 13.80 -2.51 0.57
CA LEU A 108 12.64 -2.79 -0.29
C LEU A 108 12.70 -2.02 -1.62
N ALA A 109 13.02 -0.72 -1.58
CA ALA A 109 13.17 0.08 -2.79
C ALA A 109 14.26 -0.48 -3.72
N ALA A 110 15.40 -0.90 -3.17
CA ALA A 110 16.49 -1.52 -3.92
C ALA A 110 16.05 -2.83 -4.59
N ARG A 111 15.36 -3.70 -3.86
CA ARG A 111 14.81 -4.96 -4.40
C ARG A 111 13.83 -4.72 -5.54
N LEU A 112 12.88 -3.80 -5.36
CA LEU A 112 11.91 -3.40 -6.39
C LEU A 112 12.58 -2.85 -7.66
N ALA A 113 13.68 -2.11 -7.51
CA ALA A 113 14.43 -1.59 -8.65
C ALA A 113 15.26 -2.67 -9.38
N SER A 114 15.74 -3.68 -8.65
CA SER A 114 16.48 -4.82 -9.22
C SER A 114 15.59 -5.86 -9.90
N GLY A 115 14.28 -5.85 -9.62
CA GLY A 115 13.34 -6.89 -10.08
C GLY A 115 13.39 -8.18 -9.27
N ASP A 116 14.15 -8.23 -8.17
CA ASP A 116 14.25 -9.36 -7.23
C ASP A 116 13.04 -9.41 -6.28
N ILE A 117 11.84 -9.41 -6.85
CA ILE A 117 10.59 -9.59 -6.11
C ILE A 117 9.53 -10.21 -7.01
N SER A 118 8.78 -11.16 -6.46
CA SER A 118 7.65 -11.77 -7.16
C SER A 118 6.45 -10.85 -7.20
N THR A 119 5.77 -10.81 -8.34
CA THR A 119 4.52 -10.08 -8.51
C THR A 119 3.33 -11.03 -8.32
N SER A 120 2.19 -10.49 -7.92
CA SER A 120 0.93 -11.22 -7.80
C SER A 120 -0.16 -10.55 -8.63
N SER A 121 -1.12 -11.33 -9.11
CA SER A 121 -2.34 -10.80 -9.73
C SER A 121 -3.34 -10.27 -8.70
N TYR A 122 -3.23 -10.71 -7.45
CA TYR A 122 -4.12 -10.34 -6.34
C TYR A 122 -3.41 -10.54 -5.00
N VAL A 123 -3.60 -9.60 -4.08
CA VAL A 123 -3.10 -9.72 -2.70
C VAL A 123 -4.28 -9.82 -1.74
N ALA A 124 -4.30 -10.87 -0.92
CA ALA A 124 -5.29 -11.04 0.12
C ALA A 124 -4.76 -10.42 1.44
N PRO A 125 -5.60 -9.71 2.21
CA PRO A 125 -5.18 -9.22 3.52
C PRO A 125 -4.97 -10.36 4.52
N VAL A 126 -3.87 -10.30 5.27
CA VAL A 126 -3.56 -11.16 6.40
C VAL A 126 -3.97 -10.46 7.69
N TYR A 127 -4.92 -11.03 8.40
CA TYR A 127 -5.45 -10.46 9.65
C TYR A 127 -4.63 -10.93 10.86
N ASP A 128 -4.54 -10.07 11.88
CA ASP A 128 -3.86 -10.37 13.14
C ASP A 128 -4.71 -11.20 14.12
N ARG A 129 -6.01 -11.39 13.82
CA ARG A 129 -6.97 -12.13 14.63
C ARG A 129 -8.00 -12.85 13.76
N GLU A 130 -8.62 -13.88 14.32
CA GLU A 130 -9.74 -14.55 13.69
C GLU A 130 -10.97 -13.62 13.56
N PRO A 131 -11.83 -13.84 12.55
CA PRO A 131 -13.08 -13.10 12.40
C PRO A 131 -13.96 -13.21 13.65
N ASN A 132 -14.24 -12.08 14.31
CA ASN A 132 -15.16 -12.04 15.44
C ASN A 132 -16.61 -11.87 14.94
N ILE A 133 -17.20 -12.93 14.39
CA ILE A 133 -18.57 -12.93 13.86
C ILE A 133 -19.56 -12.97 15.03
N THR A 134 -20.36 -11.91 15.18
CA THR A 134 -21.41 -11.85 16.20
C THR A 134 -22.58 -12.77 15.84
N VAL A 135 -23.13 -13.47 16.83
CA VAL A 135 -24.37 -14.23 16.68
C VAL A 135 -25.53 -13.27 16.34
N PRO A 136 -26.44 -13.62 15.41
CA PRO A 136 -27.60 -12.80 15.08
C PRO A 136 -28.39 -12.43 16.34
N LYS A 137 -28.80 -11.16 16.47
CA LYS A 137 -29.75 -10.78 17.53
C LYS A 137 -31.10 -11.43 17.25
N THR A 138 -31.62 -12.21 18.19
CA THR A 138 -33.01 -12.66 18.16
C THR A 138 -33.92 -11.43 18.17
N PRO A 139 -34.87 -11.31 17.23
CA PRO A 139 -35.85 -10.22 17.27
C PRO A 139 -36.59 -10.24 18.61
N ALA A 140 -36.75 -9.08 19.25
CA ALA A 140 -37.66 -8.96 20.39
C ALA A 140 -39.09 -9.23 19.90
N ALA A 141 -39.82 -10.09 20.62
CA ALA A 141 -41.20 -10.45 20.32
C ALA A 141 -42.16 -9.26 20.54
#